data_AF-A0A8C5Q2G5-F1
#
_entry.id   AF-A0A8C5Q2G5-F1
#
_cell.length_a   1.000
_cell.length_b   1.000
_cell.length_c   1.000
_cell.angle_alpha   90.00
_cell.angle_beta   90.00
_cell.angle_gamma   90.00
#
_symmetry.space_group_name_H-M   'P 1'
#
loop_
_entity.id
_entity.type
_entity.pdbx_description
1 polymer ?
#
loop_
_entity_poly.entity_id
_entity_poly.type
_entity_poly.pdbx_seq_one_letter_code
_entity_poly.pdbx_strand_id
1 'polypeptide(L)'
;LFQELIGARREPTLSPISVILLDVLLKAVLPFKNTHQFWVYWFQEALPDVNHASQKRALRRPTIKSTDLHEAGKGYKSISKSLDVHVSMVRQTVYKWRKFSTVATVPRHGRPVKMTARAQHGMLNEVKKNPRVSAKDLQKSLAHANIFVDISTIRKTLNKKVVKLPCCSMVSFDR
;
A
#
# COMPACT_ATOMS: atom_id res chain seq x y z
N LEU A 1 -45.59 14.57 -37.35
CA LEU A 1 -46.94 15.04 -37.72
C LEU A 1 -47.79 13.80 -37.90
N PHE A 2 -48.55 13.38 -36.91
CA PHE A 2 -49.80 13.97 -36.41
C PHE A 2 -50.95 13.08 -36.90
N GLN A 3 -51.43 12.21 -36.00
CA GLN A 3 -52.78 11.63 -35.98
C GLN A 3 -53.13 10.69 -37.15
N GLU A 4 -53.84 9.58 -37.04
CA GLU A 4 -54.89 9.08 -36.13
C GLU A 4 -54.73 7.53 -36.07
N LEU A 5 -55.04 6.79 -35.01
CA LEU A 5 -56.35 6.66 -34.38
C LEU A 5 -56.18 6.07 -32.98
N ILE A 6 -56.52 6.88 -31.96
CA ILE A 6 -56.91 6.40 -30.64
C ILE A 6 -58.35 5.90 -30.78
N GLY A 7 -58.64 4.65 -30.41
CA GLY A 7 -60.02 4.19 -30.34
C GLY A 7 -60.24 2.71 -30.07
N ALA A 8 -59.92 2.22 -28.87
CA ALA A 8 -60.72 1.18 -28.19
C ALA A 8 -60.17 0.89 -26.79
N ARG A 9 -60.80 1.50 -25.79
CA ARG A 9 -60.74 1.08 -24.39
C ARG A 9 -61.56 -0.21 -24.26
N ARG A 10 -60.95 -1.34 -23.85
CA ARG A 10 -61.68 -2.47 -23.24
C ARG A 10 -60.90 -2.97 -22.02
N GLU A 11 -61.42 -2.58 -20.87
CA GLU A 11 -61.26 -3.24 -19.57
C GLU A 11 -61.51 -4.76 -19.71
N PRO A 12 -60.67 -5.67 -19.19
CA PRO A 12 -61.13 -6.98 -18.82
C PRO A 12 -61.82 -6.89 -17.46
N THR A 13 -63.14 -6.70 -17.46
CA THR A 13 -63.97 -6.94 -16.28
C THR A 13 -64.01 -8.44 -15.99
N LEU A 14 -63.03 -8.94 -15.24
CA LEU A 14 -63.10 -10.25 -14.60
C LEU A 14 -64.02 -10.14 -13.38
N SER A 15 -65.04 -11.00 -13.31
CA SER A 15 -66.02 -11.00 -12.24
C SER A 15 -65.39 -11.35 -10.89
N PRO A 16 -65.93 -10.82 -9.77
CA PRO A 16 -65.35 -11.01 -8.43
C PRO A 16 -65.28 -12.47 -7.94
N ILE A 17 -65.94 -13.40 -8.64
CA ILE A 17 -65.96 -14.83 -8.32
C ILE A 17 -64.63 -15.52 -8.70
N SER A 18 -63.92 -15.04 -9.74
CA SER A 18 -62.65 -15.66 -10.17
C SER A 18 -61.45 -15.30 -9.29
N VAL A 19 -61.50 -14.19 -8.56
CA VAL A 19 -60.41 -13.75 -7.68
C VAL A 19 -60.37 -14.55 -6.37
N ILE A 20 -61.55 -14.86 -5.81
CA ILE A 20 -61.67 -15.65 -4.58
C ILE A 20 -61.28 -17.11 -4.82
N LEU A 21 -61.63 -17.67 -5.99
CA LEU A 21 -61.27 -19.04 -6.35
C LEU A 21 -59.75 -19.21 -6.52
N LEU A 22 -59.06 -18.21 -7.09
CA LEU A 22 -57.60 -18.20 -7.21
C LEU A 22 -56.92 -18.09 -5.83
N ASP A 23 -57.47 -17.27 -4.93
CA ASP A 23 -56.88 -17.01 -3.62
C ASP A 23 -57.05 -18.20 -2.64
N VAL A 24 -58.14 -18.98 -2.78
CA VAL A 24 -58.33 -20.25 -2.07
C VAL A 24 -57.39 -21.34 -2.60
N LEU A 25 -57.17 -21.40 -3.93
CA LEU A 25 -56.27 -22.39 -4.55
C LEU A 25 -54.79 -22.12 -4.21
N LEU A 26 -54.40 -20.84 -4.13
CA LEU A 26 -53.02 -20.43 -3.82
C LEU A 26 -52.67 -20.69 -2.34
N LYS A 27 -53.65 -20.69 -1.43
CA LYS A 27 -53.47 -21.01 0.00
C LYS A 27 -53.51 -22.52 0.31
N ALA A 28 -53.99 -23.37 -0.61
CA ALA A 28 -54.06 -24.81 -0.43
C ALA A 28 -52.78 -25.58 -0.84
N VAL A 29 -51.90 -24.96 -1.65
CA VAL A 29 -50.71 -25.64 -2.24
C VAL A 29 -49.40 -25.36 -1.49
N LEU A 30 -49.40 -24.50 -0.47
CA LEU A 30 -48.17 -24.17 0.28
C LEU A 30 -48.32 -24.48 1.78
N PRO A 31 -47.96 -25.69 2.25
CA PRO A 31 -47.83 -25.94 3.67
C PRO A 31 -46.58 -25.25 4.21
N PHE A 32 -46.84 -24.23 5.02
CA PHE A 32 -46.00 -23.70 6.07
C PHE A 32 -45.38 -24.81 6.94
N LYS A 33 -44.03 -24.86 7.02
CA LYS A 33 -43.21 -25.18 8.21
C LYS A 33 -41.74 -25.37 7.80
N ASN A 34 -40.87 -24.51 8.33
CA ASN A 34 -39.54 -24.80 8.92
C ASN A 34 -38.48 -23.74 8.55
N THR A 35 -38.54 -22.60 9.24
CA THR A 35 -37.70 -21.41 9.04
C THR A 35 -36.24 -21.54 9.49
N HIS A 36 -35.75 -22.73 9.85
CA HIS A 36 -34.36 -22.94 10.26
C HIS A 36 -33.47 -23.60 9.19
N GLN A 37 -34.04 -24.36 8.26
CA GLN A 37 -33.28 -24.92 7.12
C GLN A 37 -33.18 -23.95 5.95
N PHE A 38 -34.19 -23.09 5.75
CA PHE A 38 -34.18 -22.08 4.70
C PHE A 38 -33.13 -20.99 4.94
N TRP A 39 -32.89 -20.61 6.20
CA TRP A 39 -31.84 -19.64 6.54
C TRP A 39 -30.43 -20.18 6.26
N VAL A 40 -30.17 -21.46 6.50
CA VAL A 40 -28.88 -22.09 6.14
C VAL A 40 -28.74 -22.22 4.61
N TYR A 41 -29.83 -22.54 3.90
CA TYR A 41 -29.83 -22.66 2.43
C TYR A 41 -29.73 -21.33 1.69
N TRP A 42 -30.23 -20.22 2.26
CA TRP A 42 -30.20 -18.91 1.61
C TRP A 42 -29.12 -17.95 2.15
N PHE A 43 -28.49 -18.26 3.29
CA PHE A 43 -27.34 -17.50 3.80
C PHE A 43 -26.01 -18.01 3.24
N GLN A 44 -25.97 -19.22 2.67
CA GLN A 44 -24.75 -19.87 2.17
C GLN A 44 -24.59 -19.80 0.63
N GLU A 45 -25.57 -19.25 -0.10
CA GLU A 45 -25.60 -19.24 -1.56
C GLU A 45 -25.57 -17.81 -2.15
N ALA A 46 -24.75 -16.94 -1.55
CA ALA A 46 -24.42 -15.64 -2.09
C ALA A 46 -22.98 -15.21 -1.73
N LEU A 47 -22.05 -16.17 -1.74
CA LEU A 47 -20.64 -15.83 -1.93
C LEU A 47 -20.43 -15.73 -3.43
N PRO A 48 -20.33 -14.52 -4.02
CA PRO A 48 -19.76 -14.43 -5.35
C PRO A 48 -18.36 -15.01 -5.24
N ASP A 49 -18.09 -16.07 -6.00
CA ASP A 49 -16.74 -16.50 -6.33
C ASP A 49 -16.11 -15.45 -7.27
N VAL A 50 -16.03 -14.22 -6.77
CA VAL A 50 -15.03 -13.29 -7.26
C VAL A 50 -13.73 -13.95 -6.91
N ASN A 51 -12.97 -14.28 -7.95
CA ASN A 51 -11.54 -14.44 -7.94
C ASN A 51 -10.88 -13.25 -7.18
N HIS A 52 -11.01 -13.26 -5.85
CA HIS A 52 -10.49 -12.29 -4.91
C HIS A 52 -8.96 -12.38 -4.92
N ALA A 53 -8.43 -13.56 -5.27
CA ALA A 53 -7.02 -13.80 -5.53
C ALA A 53 -6.51 -13.09 -6.82
N SER A 54 -7.32 -12.95 -7.87
CA SER A 54 -6.90 -12.28 -9.12
C SER A 54 -6.96 -10.75 -9.02
N GLN A 55 -7.95 -10.19 -8.32
CA GLN A 55 -8.00 -8.73 -8.09
C GLN A 55 -6.86 -8.24 -7.19
N LYS A 56 -6.39 -9.08 -6.25
CA LYS A 56 -5.22 -8.81 -5.40
C LYS A 56 -3.90 -8.69 -6.18
N ARG A 57 -3.78 -9.32 -7.36
CA ARG A 57 -2.57 -9.18 -8.21
C ARG A 57 -2.47 -7.83 -8.91
N ALA A 58 -3.59 -7.13 -9.14
CA ALA A 58 -3.64 -5.81 -9.79
C ALA A 58 -3.60 -4.63 -8.82
N LEU A 59 -3.69 -4.87 -7.50
CA LEU A 59 -3.47 -3.89 -6.43
C LEU A 59 -1.96 -3.69 -6.18
N ARG A 60 -1.22 -3.23 -7.19
CA ARG A 60 0.25 -3.06 -7.07
C ARG A 60 0.72 -2.00 -6.07
N ARG A 61 -0.18 -1.20 -5.47
CA ARG A 61 0.02 -0.40 -4.23
C ARG A 61 -1.26 0.39 -3.96
N PRO A 62 -1.99 0.14 -2.86
CA PRO A 62 -3.15 0.95 -2.47
C PRO A 62 -2.80 2.43 -2.27
N THR A 63 -1.53 2.72 -2.00
CA THR A 63 -1.06 4.07 -1.71
C THR A 63 -1.15 5.01 -2.91
N ILE A 64 -0.71 4.56 -4.09
CA ILE A 64 -0.72 5.34 -5.34
C ILE A 64 -2.16 5.69 -5.71
N LYS A 65 -3.02 4.67 -5.79
CA LYS A 65 -4.42 4.89 -6.14
C LYS A 65 -5.14 5.78 -5.13
N SER A 66 -4.81 5.71 -3.84
CA SER A 66 -5.43 6.56 -2.82
C SER A 66 -5.05 8.04 -2.93
N THR A 67 -3.83 8.35 -3.37
CA THR A 67 -3.38 9.73 -3.56
C THR A 67 -4.02 10.33 -4.80
N ASP A 68 -4.07 9.58 -5.91
CA ASP A 68 -4.65 10.05 -7.17
C ASP A 68 -6.17 10.35 -7.02
N LEU A 69 -6.89 9.49 -6.29
CA LEU A 69 -8.31 9.68 -6.01
C LEU A 69 -8.56 10.87 -5.06
N HIS A 70 -7.63 11.13 -4.13
CA HIS A 70 -7.69 12.28 -3.24
C HIS A 70 -7.40 13.59 -3.99
N GLU A 71 -6.42 13.60 -4.90
CA GLU A 71 -6.17 14.73 -5.81
C GLU A 71 -7.37 15.02 -6.71
N ALA A 72 -8.08 13.97 -7.16
CA ALA A 72 -9.36 14.10 -7.87
C ALA A 72 -10.53 14.57 -6.98
N GLY A 73 -10.29 14.93 -5.71
CA GLY A 73 -11.29 15.51 -4.80
C GLY A 73 -12.27 14.50 -4.19
N LYS A 74 -12.00 13.18 -4.27
CA LYS A 74 -12.90 12.18 -3.68
C LYS A 74 -12.76 12.14 -2.15
N GLY A 75 -13.88 11.97 -1.45
CA GLY A 75 -13.91 11.84 0.00
C GLY A 75 -13.27 10.54 0.53
N TYR A 76 -12.77 10.56 1.77
CA TYR A 76 -12.08 9.39 2.35
C TYR A 76 -12.93 8.11 2.41
N LYS A 77 -14.24 8.23 2.66
CA LYS A 77 -15.17 7.08 2.70
C LYS A 77 -15.38 6.46 1.32
N SER A 78 -15.43 7.26 0.25
CA SER A 78 -15.60 6.73 -1.11
C SER A 78 -14.32 6.08 -1.63
N ILE A 79 -13.15 6.64 -1.30
CA ILE A 79 -11.85 6.02 -1.60
C ILE A 79 -11.71 4.67 -0.89
N SER A 80 -12.07 4.61 0.40
CA SER A 80 -12.05 3.39 1.21
C SER A 80 -12.89 2.27 0.60
N LYS A 81 -14.13 2.58 0.19
CA LYS A 81 -15.01 1.61 -0.50
C LYS A 81 -14.48 1.18 -1.86
N SER A 82 -13.89 2.10 -2.62
CA SER A 82 -13.37 1.82 -3.98
C SER A 82 -12.13 0.93 -3.97
N LEU A 83 -11.29 1.06 -2.93
CA LEU A 83 -10.03 0.32 -2.80
C LEU A 83 -10.12 -0.90 -1.88
N ASP A 84 -11.28 -1.14 -1.27
CA ASP A 84 -11.47 -2.12 -0.19
C ASP A 84 -10.40 -2.01 0.92
N VAL A 85 -10.18 -0.77 1.37
CA VAL A 85 -9.17 -0.43 2.36
C VAL A 85 -9.84 0.29 3.51
N HIS A 86 -9.45 -0.02 4.75
CA HIS A 86 -9.99 0.67 5.92
C HIS A 86 -9.74 2.19 5.85
N VAL A 87 -10.74 3.00 6.23
CA VAL A 87 -10.69 4.48 6.15
C VAL A 87 -9.47 5.07 6.88
N SER A 88 -9.03 4.46 7.98
CA SER A 88 -7.83 4.94 8.71
C SER A 88 -6.55 4.81 7.87
N MET A 89 -6.42 3.78 7.04
CA MET A 89 -5.26 3.58 6.17
C MET A 89 -5.25 4.63 5.04
N VAL A 90 -6.41 4.96 4.48
CA VAL A 90 -6.54 6.06 3.51
C VAL A 90 -6.06 7.38 4.14
N ARG A 91 -6.54 7.71 5.35
CA ARG A 91 -6.11 8.91 6.08
C ARG A 91 -4.62 8.93 6.36
N GLN A 92 -4.05 7.83 6.85
CA GLN A 92 -2.62 7.72 7.12
C GLN A 92 -1.78 7.88 5.84
N THR A 93 -2.28 7.35 4.71
CA THR A 93 -1.61 7.46 3.43
C THR A 93 -1.61 8.90 2.93
N VAL A 94 -2.76 9.56 2.94
CA VAL A 94 -2.87 10.98 2.56
C VAL A 94 -2.02 11.86 3.48
N TYR A 95 -2.02 11.59 4.80
CA TYR A 95 -1.15 12.29 5.74
C TYR A 95 0.34 12.13 5.40
N LYS A 96 0.80 10.89 5.18
CA LYS A 96 2.20 10.61 4.80
C LYS A 96 2.56 11.24 3.46
N TRP A 97 1.65 11.18 2.48
CA TRP A 97 1.85 11.79 1.17
C TRP A 97 1.97 13.31 1.29
N ARG A 98 1.12 13.99 2.07
CA ARG A 98 1.24 15.44 2.33
C ARG A 98 2.57 15.80 3.01
N LYS A 99 3.10 14.92 3.86
CA LYS A 99 4.34 15.16 4.61
C LYS A 99 5.60 14.90 3.77
N PHE A 100 5.62 13.84 2.98
CA PHE A 100 6.82 13.37 2.26
C PHE A 100 6.75 13.59 0.75
N SER A 101 5.64 14.15 0.24
CA SER A 101 5.31 14.37 -1.19
C SER A 101 5.53 13.15 -2.10
N THR A 102 5.62 11.97 -1.50
CA THR A 102 6.08 10.75 -2.15
C THR A 102 5.16 9.59 -1.79
N VAL A 103 4.79 8.80 -2.79
CA VAL A 103 3.94 7.61 -2.61
C VAL A 103 4.77 6.31 -2.46
N ALA A 104 6.06 6.39 -2.77
CA ALA A 104 7.01 5.32 -2.52
C ALA A 104 7.29 5.14 -1.02
N THR A 105 7.57 3.90 -0.62
CA THR A 105 7.97 3.60 0.75
C THR A 105 9.33 4.22 1.04
N VAL A 106 9.34 5.23 1.92
CA VAL A 106 10.59 5.82 2.43
C VAL A 106 11.33 4.77 3.27
N PRO A 107 12.67 4.63 3.14
CA PRO A 107 13.43 3.76 4.00
C PRO A 107 13.21 4.12 5.46
N ARG A 108 13.15 3.12 6.34
CA ARG A 108 12.99 3.35 7.78
C ARG A 108 14.19 4.15 8.30
N HIS A 109 13.94 5.07 9.23
CA HIS A 109 15.03 5.72 9.96
C HIS A 109 15.83 4.65 10.72
N GLY A 110 17.15 4.63 10.48
CA GLY A 110 18.08 3.68 11.08
C GLY A 110 18.84 4.27 12.25
N ARG A 111 19.78 3.49 12.79
CA ARG A 111 20.69 3.93 13.87
C ARG A 111 21.57 5.09 13.38
N PRO A 112 21.73 6.18 14.17
CA PRO A 112 22.65 7.25 13.82
C PRO A 112 24.08 6.73 13.73
N VAL A 113 24.79 7.19 12.70
CA VAL A 113 26.17 6.79 12.44
C VAL A 113 27.10 7.67 13.25
N LYS A 114 28.11 7.09 13.91
CA LYS A 114 29.08 7.82 14.75
C LYS A 114 29.92 8.85 13.99
N MET A 115 30.08 8.67 12.69
CA MET A 115 30.80 9.59 11.80
C MET A 115 29.82 10.20 10.81
N THR A 116 29.95 11.50 10.56
CA THR A 116 29.18 12.19 9.53
C THR A 116 29.63 11.75 8.14
N ALA A 117 28.74 11.84 7.14
CA ALA A 117 29.09 11.50 5.75
C ALA A 117 30.27 12.34 5.25
N ARG A 118 30.31 13.63 5.60
CA ARG A 118 31.41 14.55 5.24
C ARG A 118 32.76 14.06 5.77
N ALA A 119 32.81 13.65 7.04
CA ALA A 119 34.02 13.14 7.65
C ALA A 119 34.48 11.82 7.03
N GLN A 120 33.53 10.93 6.70
CA GLN A 120 33.83 9.71 5.97
C GLN A 120 34.43 10.01 4.58
N HIS A 121 33.87 10.96 3.84
CA HIS A 121 34.39 11.36 2.54
C HIS A 121 35.78 12.01 2.63
N GLY A 122 36.01 12.90 3.61
CA GLY A 122 37.32 13.52 3.84
C GLY A 122 38.40 12.47 4.10
N MET A 123 38.13 11.56 5.03
CA MET A 123 39.00 10.43 5.37
C MET A 123 39.27 9.52 4.14
N LEU A 124 38.23 9.17 3.36
CA LEU A 124 38.41 8.34 2.17
C LEU A 124 39.24 9.04 1.09
N ASN A 125 39.12 10.37 0.97
CA ASN A 125 39.93 11.16 0.05
C ASN A 125 41.40 11.22 0.50
N GLU A 126 41.67 11.34 1.81
CA GLU A 126 43.03 11.26 2.36
C GLU A 126 43.68 9.91 2.03
N VAL A 127 42.96 8.81 2.25
CA VAL A 127 43.43 7.46 1.92
C VAL A 127 43.63 7.28 0.41
N LYS A 128 42.76 7.88 -0.42
CA LYS A 128 42.91 7.81 -1.88
C LYS A 128 44.12 8.59 -2.38
N LYS A 129 44.45 9.72 -1.76
CA LYS A 129 45.66 10.49 -2.07
C LYS A 129 46.92 9.76 -1.64
N ASN A 130 46.91 9.24 -0.41
CA ASN A 130 48.04 8.59 0.22
C ASN A 130 47.60 7.23 0.82
N PRO A 131 47.77 6.11 0.10
CA PRO A 131 47.28 4.80 0.54
C PRO A 131 48.03 4.25 1.77
N ARG A 132 49.21 4.79 2.09
CA ARG A 132 50.04 4.40 3.23
C ARG A 132 49.65 5.08 4.56
N VAL A 133 48.60 5.91 4.58
CA VAL A 133 48.20 6.63 5.79
C VAL A 133 47.64 5.65 6.82
N SER A 134 48.14 5.73 8.05
CA SER A 134 47.68 4.89 9.16
C SER A 134 46.32 5.35 9.70
N ALA A 135 45.55 4.42 10.24
CA ALA A 135 44.30 4.74 10.93
C ALA A 135 44.49 5.70 12.12
N LYS A 136 45.68 5.69 12.75
CA LYS A 136 46.04 6.63 13.82
C LYS A 136 46.18 8.07 13.30
N ASP A 137 46.72 8.25 12.10
CA ASP A 137 46.91 9.57 11.52
C ASP A 137 45.58 10.15 11.05
N LEU A 138 44.72 9.31 10.45
CA LEU A 138 43.33 9.69 10.14
C LEU A 138 42.54 10.11 11.39
N GLN A 139 42.78 9.45 12.53
CA GLN A 139 42.14 9.83 13.80
C GLN A 139 42.53 11.25 14.22
N LYS A 140 43.80 11.64 14.03
CA LYS A 140 44.27 13.00 14.32
C LYS A 140 43.62 14.00 13.37
N SER A 141 43.58 13.73 12.06
CA SER A 141 42.88 14.57 11.06
C SER A 141 41.42 14.80 11.44
N LEU A 142 40.72 13.75 11.91
CA LEU A 142 39.34 13.84 12.37
C LEU A 142 39.18 14.61 13.68
N ALA A 143 40.14 14.50 14.60
CA ALA A 143 40.16 15.28 15.84
C ALA A 143 40.31 16.78 15.55
N HIS A 144 41.11 17.18 14.55
CA HIS A 144 41.18 18.57 14.09
C HIS A 144 39.84 19.07 13.54
N ALA A 145 39.00 18.18 13.00
CA ALA A 145 37.64 18.47 12.56
C ALA A 145 36.58 18.36 13.68
N ASN A 146 37.00 18.25 14.95
CA ASN A 146 36.15 18.06 16.14
C ASN A 146 35.32 16.75 16.13
N ILE A 147 35.83 15.70 15.49
CA ILE A 147 35.15 14.40 15.39
C ILE A 147 35.97 13.33 16.09
N PHE A 148 35.51 12.96 17.29
CA PHE A 148 36.17 11.95 18.13
C PHE A 148 35.67 10.55 17.78
N VAL A 149 36.56 9.75 17.21
CA VAL A 149 36.24 8.42 16.70
C VAL A 149 37.33 7.45 17.13
N ASP A 150 36.94 6.24 17.52
CA ASP A 150 37.90 5.18 17.83
C ASP A 150 38.57 4.62 16.58
N ILE A 151 39.84 4.20 16.70
CA ILE A 151 40.64 3.63 15.61
C ILE A 151 39.94 2.41 14.97
N SER A 152 39.25 1.59 15.76
CA SER A 152 38.49 0.45 15.25
C SER A 152 37.31 0.87 14.37
N THR A 153 36.70 2.03 14.63
CA THR A 153 35.61 2.58 13.82
C THR A 153 36.12 3.07 12.46
N ILE A 154 37.32 3.69 12.44
CA ILE A 154 38.02 4.06 11.21
C ILE A 154 38.32 2.80 10.38
N ARG A 155 38.98 1.79 10.98
CA ARG A 155 39.29 0.52 10.30
C ARG A 155 38.04 -0.18 9.75
N LYS A 156 36.96 -0.28 10.53
CA LYS A 156 35.68 -0.84 10.07
C LYS A 156 35.07 -0.07 8.90
N THR A 157 35.20 1.26 8.91
CA THR A 157 34.67 2.11 7.84
C THR A 157 35.49 1.96 6.56
N LEU A 158 36.82 1.91 6.67
CA LEU A 158 37.73 1.66 5.55
C LEU A 158 37.46 0.27 4.94
N ASN A 159 37.39 -0.79 5.73
CA ASN A 159 37.12 -2.14 5.22
C ASN A 159 35.76 -2.25 4.50
N LYS A 160 34.74 -1.51 4.94
CA LYS A 160 33.42 -1.51 4.27
C LYS A 160 33.41 -0.77 2.93
N LYS A 161 34.27 0.23 2.75
CA LYS A 161 34.24 1.15 1.61
C LYS A 161 35.36 0.88 0.60
N VAL A 162 36.57 0.62 1.08
CA VAL A 162 37.78 0.41 0.28
C VAL A 162 37.79 -0.97 -0.39
N VAL A 163 37.23 -2.01 0.23
CA VAL A 163 37.12 -3.37 -0.37
C VAL A 163 36.21 -3.39 -1.62
N LYS A 164 35.48 -2.31 -1.90
CA LYS A 164 34.65 -2.15 -3.11
C LYS A 164 35.31 -1.28 -4.20
N LEU A 165 36.50 -0.73 -3.96
CA LEU A 165 37.22 0.03 -4.97
C LEU A 165 38.04 -0.95 -5.82
N PRO A 166 37.86 -0.99 -7.16
CA PRO A 166 38.72 -1.79 -8.01
C PRO A 166 40.16 -1.30 -7.81
N CYS A 167 41.05 -2.28 -7.66
CA CYS A 167 42.45 -2.12 -7.32
C CYS A 167 43.11 -0.92 -7.99
N CYS A 168 43.78 -0.10 -7.20
CA CYS A 168 45.09 0.40 -7.61
C CYS A 168 45.98 0.59 -6.38
N SER A 169 47.07 -0.19 -6.38
CA SER A 169 48.29 -0.15 -5.57
C SER A 169 48.18 -0.18 -4.03
N MET A 170 48.45 -1.38 -3.51
CA MET A 170 49.23 -1.69 -2.28
C MET A 170 48.90 -0.90 -1.01
N VAL A 171 48.21 -1.57 -0.07
CA VAL A 171 48.30 -1.25 1.35
C VAL A 171 48.95 -2.44 2.06
N SER A 172 50.23 -2.30 2.40
CA SER A 172 50.93 -3.22 3.29
C SER A 172 50.22 -3.23 4.64
N PHE A 173 49.87 -4.43 5.08
CA PHE A 173 49.14 -4.68 6.31
C PHE A 173 50.17 -4.92 7.43
N ASP A 174 50.67 -3.85 8.07
CA ASP A 174 51.53 -4.02 9.24
C ASP A 174 50.71 -4.39 10.48
N ARG A 175 51.15 -5.48 11.09
CA ARG A 175 50.52 -6.28 12.15
C ARG A 175 50.64 -5.60 13.52
#